data_AF-A0A5M5BW74-F1
#
_entry.id   AF-A0A5M5BW74-F1
#
_cell.length_a   1.000
_cell.length_b   1.000
_cell.length_c   1.000
_cell.angle_alpha   90.00
_cell.angle_beta   90.00
_cell.angle_gamma   90.00
#
_symmetry.space_group_name_H-M   'P 1'
#
loop_
_entity.id
_entity.type
_entity.pdbx_description
1 polymer ?
#
loop_
_entity_poly.entity_id
_entity_poly.type
_entity_poly.pdbx_seq_one_letter_code
_entity_poly.pdbx_strand_id
1 'polypeptide(L)'
;FVYAGQDGAFTLYEDEGVNYNYEKGKYAAIPLVYNDAEGTLTIGDRTGEYSGMLEERIFNVVKVGKDKVQAFDLKAKGAVVKYNGKAQRVKL
;
A
#
# COMPACT_ATOMS: atom_id res chain seq x y z
N PHE A 1 -1.90 -7.08 -2.69
CA PHE A 1 -1.80 -7.82 -3.96
C PHE A 1 -1.65 -6.82 -5.09
N VAL A 2 -0.73 -7.07 -6.02
CA VAL A 2 -0.56 -6.30 -7.25
C VAL A 2 -0.88 -7.24 -8.40
N TYR A 3 -1.99 -7.00 -9.10
CA TYR A 3 -2.35 -7.74 -10.30
C TYR A 3 -1.70 -7.06 -11.50
N ALA A 4 -0.56 -7.60 -11.92
CA ALA A 4 0.26 -7.07 -12.99
C ALA A 4 -0.40 -7.23 -14.37
N GLY A 5 0.12 -6.48 -15.34
CA GLY A 5 -0.34 -6.47 -16.72
C GLY A 5 -0.70 -5.08 -17.24
N GLN A 6 -0.86 -4.08 -16.34
CA GLN A 6 -1.01 -2.65 -16.62
C GLN A 6 -0.60 -1.81 -15.40
N ASP A 7 -0.37 -0.53 -15.62
CA ASP A 7 -0.16 0.45 -14.54
C ASP A 7 -1.39 0.51 -13.62
N GLY A 8 -1.15 0.81 -12.35
CA GLY A 8 -2.21 0.87 -11.36
C GLY A 8 -1.92 1.88 -10.26
N ALA A 9 -2.99 2.47 -9.72
CA ALA A 9 -2.89 3.39 -8.59
C ALA A 9 -4.02 3.10 -7.59
N PHE A 10 -3.69 3.17 -6.30
CA PHE A 10 -4.63 3.05 -5.19
C PHE A 10 -4.12 3.89 -4.02
N THR A 11 -5.02 4.54 -3.28
CA THR A 11 -4.66 5.25 -2.05
C THR A 11 -5.28 4.54 -0.87
N LEU A 12 -4.43 4.06 0.06
CA LEU A 12 -4.90 3.53 1.33
C LEU A 12 -5.22 4.70 2.25
N TYR A 13 -6.52 4.92 2.47
CA TYR A 13 -7.06 5.93 3.39
C TYR A 13 -7.41 5.27 4.73
N GLU A 14 -7.04 5.94 5.83
CA GLU A 14 -7.35 5.51 7.19
C GLU A 14 -7.63 6.72 8.10
N ASP A 15 -8.58 6.57 9.01
CA ASP A 15 -8.89 7.54 10.07
C ASP A 15 -9.35 6.80 11.34
N GLU A 16 -9.94 7.53 12.30
CA GLU A 16 -10.42 6.98 13.56
C GLU A 16 -11.67 6.08 13.40
N GLY A 17 -12.40 6.17 12.28
CA GLY A 17 -13.57 5.35 11.95
C GLY A 17 -14.83 5.54 12.82
N VAL A 18 -14.76 6.30 13.91
CA VAL A 18 -15.84 6.42 14.92
C VAL A 18 -16.33 7.86 15.14
N ASN A 19 -15.75 8.84 14.44
CA ASN A 19 -16.09 10.25 14.59
C ASN A 19 -15.89 11.03 13.26
N TYR A 20 -16.16 12.33 13.31
CA TYR A 20 -16.07 13.25 12.15
C TYR A 20 -14.75 14.04 12.07
N ASN A 21 -13.68 13.62 12.76
CA ASN A 21 -12.43 14.37 12.76
C ASN A 21 -11.73 14.39 11.39
N TYR A 22 -12.09 13.48 10.47
CA TYR A 22 -11.64 13.54 9.09
C TYR A 22 -12.00 14.87 8.41
N GLU A 23 -13.13 15.48 8.77
CA GLU A 23 -13.54 16.82 8.27
C GLU A 23 -12.57 17.92 8.72
N LYS A 24 -11.79 17.65 9.78
CA LYS A 24 -10.75 18.53 10.33
C LYS A 24 -9.34 18.09 9.89
N GLY A 25 -9.24 17.22 8.88
CA GLY A 25 -7.96 16.72 8.36
C GLY A 25 -7.30 15.63 9.20
N LYS A 26 -8.02 14.98 10.12
CA LYS A 26 -7.50 13.86 10.91
C LYS A 26 -7.74 12.53 10.21
N TYR A 27 -6.92 12.29 9.20
CA TYR A 27 -6.84 11.05 8.46
C TYR A 27 -5.42 10.91 7.90
N ALA A 28 -5.08 9.71 7.44
CA ALA A 28 -3.84 9.44 6.73
C ALA A 28 -4.12 8.80 5.37
N ALA A 29 -3.28 9.13 4.39
CA ALA A 29 -3.34 8.58 3.04
C ALA A 29 -1.95 8.07 2.63
N ILE A 30 -1.89 6.85 2.11
CA ILE A 30 -0.67 6.23 1.56
C ILE A 30 -0.91 5.89 0.08
N PRO A 31 -0.32 6.63 -0.86
CA PRO A 31 -0.44 6.32 -2.28
C PRO A 31 0.37 5.08 -2.64
N LEU A 32 -0.24 4.14 -3.34
CA LEU A 32 0.33 2.91 -3.87
C LEU A 32 0.26 2.98 -5.40
N VAL A 33 1.41 3.07 -6.06
CA VAL A 33 1.49 3.23 -7.52
C VAL A 33 2.35 2.14 -8.10
N TYR A 34 1.76 1.32 -8.98
CA TYR A 34 2.46 0.27 -9.70
C TYR A 34 2.71 0.70 -11.14
N ASN A 35 3.96 0.64 -11.56
CA ASN A 35 4.37 0.79 -12.95
C ASN A 35 4.66 -0.60 -13.52
N ASP A 36 3.91 -1.02 -14.53
CA ASP A 36 3.98 -2.38 -15.07
C ASP A 36 5.20 -2.58 -15.96
N ALA A 37 5.55 -1.59 -16.78
CA ALA A 37 6.73 -1.62 -17.63
C ALA A 37 8.01 -1.77 -16.80
N GLU A 38 8.07 -1.08 -15.64
CA GLU A 38 9.15 -1.20 -14.68
C GLU A 38 8.96 -2.36 -13.69
N GLY A 39 7.83 -3.05 -13.67
CA GLY A 39 7.50 -4.05 -12.66
C GLY A 39 7.76 -3.56 -11.22
N THR A 40 7.43 -2.30 -10.94
CA THR A 40 7.81 -1.63 -9.68
C THR A 40 6.58 -1.07 -8.98
N LEU A 41 6.37 -1.48 -7.73
CA LEU A 41 5.43 -0.83 -6.83
C LEU A 41 6.14 0.25 -6.02
N THR A 42 5.59 1.45 -6.04
CA THR A 42 5.94 2.53 -5.13
C THR A 42 4.89 2.61 -4.04
N ILE A 43 5.31 2.42 -2.79
CA ILE A 43 4.55 2.77 -1.60
C ILE A 43 5.02 4.18 -1.22
N GLY A 44 4.24 5.21 -1.53
CA GLY A 44 4.67 6.60 -1.41
C GLY A 44 4.75 7.11 0.03
N ASP A 45 5.12 8.38 0.18
CA ASP A 45 5.10 9.04 1.49
C ASP A 45 3.67 9.10 2.04
N ARG A 46 3.52 8.85 3.35
CA ARG A 46 2.25 9.01 4.05
C ARG A 46 1.97 10.50 4.21
N THR A 47 0.76 10.91 3.85
CA THR A 47 0.25 12.26 4.12
C THR A 47 -0.82 12.19 5.20
N GLY A 48 -0.87 13.23 6.05
CA GLY A 48 -1.81 13.29 7.17
C GLY A 48 -1.44 12.36 8.34
N GLU A 49 -2.22 12.50 9.40
CA GLU A 49 -2.09 11.77 10.66
C GLU A 49 -3.42 11.84 11.43
N TYR A 50 -3.66 10.85 12.29
CA TYR A 50 -4.79 10.82 13.20
C TYR A 50 -4.39 10.15 14.51
N SER A 51 -5.17 10.38 15.57
CA SER A 51 -4.88 9.80 16.89
C SER A 51 -4.99 8.27 16.83
N GLY A 52 -3.97 7.56 17.32
CA GLY A 52 -3.94 6.09 17.30
C GLY A 52 -3.47 5.47 15.98
N MET A 53 -3.03 6.27 15.00
CA MET A 53 -2.45 5.77 13.76
C MET A 53 -1.20 4.92 14.00
N LEU A 54 -1.05 3.83 13.25
CA LEU A 54 0.20 3.07 13.18
C LEU A 54 1.32 3.91 12.53
N GLU A 55 2.34 4.26 13.30
CA GLU A 55 3.52 4.96 12.77
C GLU A 55 4.33 4.06 11.83
N GLU A 56 4.48 2.79 12.23
CA GLU A 56 5.14 1.73 11.46
C GLU A 56 4.15 0.62 11.10
N ARG A 57 4.35 0.00 9.93
CA ARG A 57 3.59 -1.17 9.47
C ARG A 57 4.39 -2.06 8.54
N ILE A 58 3.84 -3.25 8.30
CA ILE A 58 4.41 -4.22 7.38
C ILE A 58 3.45 -4.44 6.22
N PHE A 59 3.94 -4.24 5.00
CA PHE A 59 3.25 -4.68 3.79
C PHE A 59 3.84 -6.00 3.32
N ASN A 60 2.97 -6.96 3.02
CA ASN A 60 3.32 -8.17 2.27
C ASN A 60 2.85 -7.98 0.81
N VAL A 61 3.78 -7.66 -0.08
CA VAL A 61 3.48 -7.31 -1.47
C VAL A 61 3.53 -8.56 -2.34
N VAL A 62 2.35 -9.10 -2.64
CA VAL A 62 2.17 -10.28 -3.48
C VAL A 62 1.84 -9.84 -4.92
N LYS A 63 2.70 -10.17 -5.89
CA LYS A 63 2.44 -9.99 -7.33
C LYS A 63 1.67 -11.19 -7.88
N VAL A 64 0.68 -10.91 -8.71
CA VAL A 64 -0.07 -11.86 -9.52
C VAL A 64 0.08 -11.46 -10.98
N GLY A 65 0.46 -12.38 -11.86
CA GLY A 65 0.68 -12.10 -13.28
C GLY A 65 0.64 -13.37 -14.12
N LYS A 66 0.74 -13.24 -15.45
CA LYS A 66 0.77 -14.40 -16.36
C LYS A 66 1.97 -15.33 -16.10
N ASP A 67 3.07 -14.75 -15.66
CA ASP A 67 4.32 -15.40 -15.26
C ASP A 67 4.26 -16.00 -13.84
N LYS A 68 3.35 -15.51 -12.99
CA LYS A 68 3.18 -15.92 -11.60
C LYS A 68 1.72 -15.95 -11.21
N VAL A 69 1.07 -17.09 -11.46
CA VAL A 69 -0.32 -17.32 -11.06
C VAL A 69 -0.38 -17.54 -9.54
N GLN A 70 -1.16 -16.72 -8.84
CA GLN A 70 -1.38 -16.82 -7.41
C GLN A 70 -2.86 -16.57 -7.13
N ALA A 71 -3.55 -17.60 -6.61
CA ALA A 71 -4.90 -17.44 -6.10
C ALA A 71 -4.90 -16.55 -4.85
N PHE A 72 -6.05 -15.95 -4.53
CA PHE A 72 -6.16 -15.17 -3.30
C PHE A 72 -5.93 -16.06 -2.07
N ASP A 73 -4.90 -15.75 -1.30
CA ASP A 73 -4.57 -16.38 -0.03
C ASP A 73 -3.87 -15.35 0.86
N LEU A 74 -4.39 -15.12 2.07
CA LEU A 74 -3.80 -14.20 3.04
C LEU A 74 -2.40 -14.66 3.51
N LYS A 75 -2.09 -15.95 3.38
CA LYS A 75 -0.78 -16.53 3.71
C LYS A 75 0.20 -16.53 2.55
N ALA A 76 -0.21 -16.07 1.36
CA ALA A 76 0.67 -15.98 0.20
C ALA A 76 1.90 -15.13 0.54
N LYS A 77 3.10 -15.64 0.26
CA LYS A 77 4.35 -14.94 0.56
C LYS A 77 4.72 -13.99 -0.58
N GLY A 78 4.94 -12.74 -0.25
CA GLY A 78 5.38 -11.68 -1.14
C GLY A 78 6.64 -10.99 -0.64
N ALA A 79 6.96 -9.85 -1.25
CA ALA A 79 8.03 -8.98 -0.75
C ALA A 79 7.55 -8.29 0.53
N VAL A 80 8.32 -8.44 1.61
CA VAL A 80 8.01 -7.83 2.91
C VAL A 80 8.64 -6.45 2.98
N VAL A 81 7.82 -5.43 3.20
CA VAL A 81 8.26 -4.04 3.34
C VAL A 81 7.90 -3.55 4.73
N LYS A 82 8.91 -3.20 5.52
CA LYS A 82 8.72 -2.41 6.74
C LYS A 82 8.62 -0.95 6.34
N TYR A 83 7.50 -0.32 6.67
CA TYR A 83 7.16 1.03 6.22
C TYR A 83 6.87 1.91 7.43
N ASN A 84 7.53 3.06 7.49
CA ASN A 84 7.45 4.03 8.60
C ASN A 84 6.82 5.37 8.18
N GLY A 85 6.16 5.42 7.02
CA GLY A 85 5.62 6.67 6.46
C GLY A 85 6.47 7.30 5.36
N LYS A 86 7.69 6.79 5.11
CA LYS A 86 8.56 7.27 4.01
C LYS A 86 8.50 6.37 2.79
N ALA A 87 8.54 6.98 1.61
CA ALA A 87 8.40 6.30 0.34
C ALA A 87 9.39 5.13 0.20
N GLN A 88 8.89 3.99 -0.27
CA GLN A 88 9.65 2.78 -0.58
C GLN A 88 9.32 2.31 -1.99
N ARG A 89 10.33 1.88 -2.74
CA ARG A 89 10.17 1.26 -4.07
C ARG A 89 10.49 -0.23 -3.97
N VAL A 90 9.63 -1.05 -4.56
CA VAL A 90 9.70 -2.51 -4.51
C VAL A 90 9.63 -3.05 -5.93
N LYS A 91 10.68 -3.75 -6.36
CA LYS A 91 10.69 -4.47 -7.64
C LYS A 91 9.95 -5.82 -7.47
N LEU A 92 9.05 -6.16 -8.39
CA LEU A 92 8.11 -7.28 -8.28
C LEU A 92 8.16 -8.27 -9.45
#